data_AF-A0A2M7GIT9-F1
#
_entry.id   AF-A0A2M7GIT9-F1
#
_cell.length_a   1.000
_cell.length_b   1.000
_cell.length_c   1.000
_cell.angle_alpha   90.00
_cell.angle_beta   90.00
_cell.angle_gamma   90.00
#
_symmetry.space_group_name_H-M   'P 1'
#
loop_
_entity.id
_entity.type
_entity.pdbx_description
1 polymer ?
#
loop_
_entity_poly.entity_id
_entity_poly.type
_entity_poly.pdbx_seq_one_letter_code
_entity_poly.pdbx_strand_id
1 'polypeptide(L)'
;MAVYLDHNATTPVRPEARQALLDAMDRCGNASAVHTIGRGARAILENARLSIARSVCAQSNDIIFTAGGTEADNLAIEGAVRGGCVTRIIHTISEHEAVA
;
A
#
# COMPACT_ATOMS: atom_id res chain seq x y z
N MET A 1 -17.28 -4.66 -29.20
CA MET A 1 -16.39 -4.09 -28.16
C MET A 1 -17.20 -4.04 -26.88
N ALA A 2 -16.75 -4.68 -25.81
CA ALA A 2 -17.46 -4.64 -24.53
C ALA A 2 -17.17 -3.31 -23.81
N VAL A 3 -18.19 -2.69 -23.21
CA VAL A 3 -18.04 -1.49 -22.38
C VAL A 3 -17.98 -1.94 -20.92
N TYR A 4 -16.89 -1.59 -20.22
CA TYR A 4 -16.70 -1.93 -18.81
C TYR A 4 -17.25 -0.80 -17.94
N LEU A 5 -18.20 -1.12 -17.06
CA LEU A 5 -18.92 -0.15 -16.22
C LEU A 5 -18.82 -0.50 -14.72
N ASP A 6 -17.73 -1.15 -14.31
CA ASP A 6 -17.51 -1.59 -12.91
C ASP A 6 -16.14 -1.12 -12.35
N HIS A 7 -15.78 0.13 -12.63
CA HIS A 7 -14.53 0.73 -12.16
C HIS A 7 -14.45 0.89 -10.63
N ASN A 8 -15.57 0.74 -9.92
CA ASN A 8 -15.63 0.81 -8.47
C ASN A 8 -15.14 -0.50 -7.81
N ALA A 9 -15.38 -1.66 -8.42
CA ALA A 9 -14.88 -2.93 -7.90
C ALA A 9 -13.39 -3.15 -8.21
N THR A 10 -12.98 -2.82 -9.44
CA THR A 10 -11.57 -2.79 -9.85
C THR A 10 -11.39 -1.97 -11.12
N THR A 11 -10.17 -1.52 -11.39
CA THR A 11 -9.86 -0.70 -12.56
C THR A 11 -8.68 -1.28 -13.33
N PRO A 12 -8.65 -1.21 -14.68
CA PRO A 12 -7.50 -1.62 -15.46
C PRO A 12 -6.22 -0.91 -15.01
N VAL A 13 -5.15 -1.67 -14.85
CA VAL A 13 -3.84 -1.14 -14.49
C VAL A 13 -3.36 -0.18 -15.58
N ARG A 14 -2.93 1.02 -15.17
CA ARG A 14 -2.32 2.00 -16.08
C ARG A 14 -1.06 1.41 -16.74
N PRO A 15 -0.83 1.60 -18.05
CA PRO A 15 0.34 1.04 -18.74
C PRO A 15 1.67 1.39 -18.06
N GLU A 16 1.79 2.60 -17.53
CA GLU A 16 2.99 3.09 -16.84
C GLU A 16 3.24 2.34 -15.52
N ALA A 17 2.17 2.04 -14.77
CA ALA A 17 2.26 1.25 -13.54
C ALA A 17 2.65 -0.21 -13.84
N ARG A 18 2.08 -0.78 -14.92
CA ARG A 18 2.46 -2.13 -15.38
C ARG A 18 3.94 -2.18 -15.77
N GLN A 19 4.46 -1.18 -16.48
CA GLN A 19 5.86 -1.13 -16.87
C GLN A 19 6.78 -1.04 -15.64
N ALA A 20 6.46 -0.15 -14.68
CA ALA A 20 7.24 0.00 -13.46
C ALA A 20 7.29 -1.30 -12.62
N LEU A 21 6.20 -2.06 -12.59
CA LEU A 21 6.16 -3.38 -11.94
C LEU A 21 7.10 -4.37 -12.64
N LEU A 22 7.04 -4.48 -13.97
CA LEU A 22 7.91 -5.39 -14.74
C LEU A 22 9.38 -5.02 -14.54
N ASP A 23 9.72 -3.72 -14.62
CA ASP A 23 11.08 -3.23 -14.39
C ASP A 23 11.59 -3.52 -12.97
N ALA A 24 10.69 -3.60 -11.98
CA ALA A 24 11.03 -3.99 -10.63
C ALA A 24 11.18 -5.52 -10.48
N MET A 25 10.33 -6.30 -11.16
CA MET A 25 10.37 -7.77 -11.16
C MET A 25 11.63 -8.33 -11.83
N ASP A 26 12.13 -7.67 -12.87
CA ASP A 26 13.36 -8.05 -13.57
C ASP A 26 14.63 -7.82 -12.72
N ARG A 27 14.51 -7.15 -11.57
CA ARG A 27 15.62 -6.90 -10.65
C ARG A 27 15.61 -7.90 -9.50
N CYS A 28 16.76 -8.53 -9.24
CA CYS A 28 16.96 -9.32 -8.03
C CYS A 28 17.36 -8.45 -6.84
N GLY A 29 16.99 -8.88 -5.64
CA GLY A 29 17.52 -8.31 -4.40
C GLY A 29 16.54 -8.35 -3.25
N ASN A 30 17.04 -8.70 -2.07
CA ASN A 30 16.30 -8.55 -0.82
C ASN A 30 16.52 -7.14 -0.27
N ALA A 31 15.46 -6.33 -0.13
CA ALA A 31 15.54 -4.96 0.36
C ALA A 31 16.02 -4.83 1.83
N SER A 32 16.05 -5.93 2.59
CA SER A 32 16.66 -5.95 3.92
C SER A 32 18.18 -6.22 3.90
N ALA A 33 18.73 -6.65 2.77
CA ALA A 33 20.15 -6.98 2.67
C ALA A 33 21.02 -5.73 2.50
N VAL A 34 22.15 -5.71 3.22
CA VAL A 34 23.06 -4.54 3.25
C VAL A 34 24.00 -4.45 2.06
N HIS A 35 24.14 -5.50 1.26
CA HIS A 35 25.02 -5.53 0.08
C HIS A 35 24.44 -4.68 -1.07
N THR A 36 25.27 -4.35 -2.06
CA THR A 36 24.92 -3.42 -3.16
C THR A 36 23.59 -3.77 -3.85
N ILE A 37 23.37 -5.04 -4.17
CA ILE A 37 22.11 -5.50 -4.80
C ILE A 37 20.90 -5.24 -3.87
N GLY A 38 21.00 -5.54 -2.57
CA GLY A 38 19.92 -5.30 -1.60
C GLY A 38 19.63 -3.82 -1.38
N ARG A 39 20.67 -2.98 -1.34
CA ARG A 39 20.52 -1.51 -1.31
C ARG A 39 19.82 -0.98 -2.56
N GLY A 40 20.07 -1.59 -3.72
CA GLY A 40 19.35 -1.29 -4.95
C GLY A 40 17.85 -1.59 -4.86
N ALA A 41 17.48 -2.76 -4.34
CA ALA A 41 16.09 -3.12 -4.10
C ALA A 41 15.42 -2.19 -3.06
N ARG A 42 16.12 -1.85 -1.98
CA ARG A 42 15.64 -0.88 -0.98
C ARG A 42 15.39 0.50 -1.59
N ALA A 43 16.28 0.98 -2.45
CA ALA A 43 16.12 2.29 -3.09
C ALA A 43 14.83 2.37 -3.94
N ILE A 44 14.43 1.28 -4.61
CA ILE A 44 13.17 1.21 -5.36
C ILE A 44 11.97 1.41 -4.43
N LEU A 45 11.92 0.67 -3.31
CA LEU A 45 10.85 0.78 -2.33
C LEU A 45 10.78 2.16 -1.69
N GLU A 46 11.93 2.75 -1.32
CA GLU A 46 11.95 4.06 -0.68
C GLU A 46 11.57 5.20 -1.65
N ASN A 47 11.95 5.10 -2.92
CA ASN A 47 11.47 6.02 -3.95
C ASN A 47 9.96 5.92 -4.16
N ALA A 48 9.40 4.69 -4.16
CA ALA A 48 7.96 4.49 -4.21
C ALA A 48 7.26 5.08 -2.98
N ARG A 49 7.82 4.87 -1.78
CA ARG A 49 7.31 5.43 -0.51
C ARG A 49 7.29 6.96 -0.54
N LEU A 50 8.35 7.59 -1.02
CA LEU A 50 8.44 9.04 -1.21
C LEU A 50 7.38 9.55 -2.20
N SER A 51 7.16 8.84 -3.30
CA SER A 51 6.15 9.21 -4.29
C SER A 51 4.74 9.16 -3.69
N ILE A 52 4.40 8.06 -3.00
CA ILE A 52 3.08 7.88 -2.38
C ILE A 52 2.84 8.93 -1.30
N ALA A 53 3.82 9.16 -0.42
CA ALA A 53 3.73 10.15 0.65
C ALA A 53 3.38 11.55 0.12
N ARG A 54 4.03 11.97 -0.97
CA ARG A 54 3.74 13.26 -1.63
C ARG A 54 2.32 13.32 -2.19
N SER A 55 1.81 12.23 -2.76
CA SER A 55 0.45 12.17 -3.31
C SER A 55 -0.64 12.29 -2.26
N VAL A 56 -0.35 11.97 -1.00
CA VAL A 56 -1.30 12.01 0.12
C VAL A 56 -0.93 13.04 1.20
N CYS A 57 0.01 13.95 0.91
CA CYS A 57 0.48 14.99 1.84
C CYS A 57 1.02 14.46 3.19
N ALA A 58 1.65 13.28 3.19
CA ALA A 58 2.24 12.64 4.37
C ALA A 58 3.78 12.68 4.35
N GLN A 59 4.43 12.33 5.46
CA GLN A 59 5.85 12.03 5.47
C GLN A 59 6.10 10.59 5.01
N SER A 60 7.28 10.29 4.47
CA SER A 60 7.58 8.92 4.03
C SER A 60 7.50 7.92 5.18
N ASN A 61 7.88 8.32 6.40
CA ASN A 61 7.81 7.46 7.57
C ASN A 61 6.37 7.14 8.02
N ASP A 62 5.37 7.89 7.52
CA ASP A 62 3.95 7.64 7.82
C ASP A 62 3.35 6.57 6.88
N ILE A 63 4.04 6.22 5.80
CA ILE A 63 3.57 5.24 4.83
C ILE A 63 3.97 3.84 5.29
N ILE A 64 2.99 2.96 5.48
CA ILE A 64 3.18 1.53 5.70
C ILE A 64 2.63 0.79 4.48
N PHE A 65 3.44 -0.09 3.89
CA PHE A 65 2.98 -0.93 2.77
C PHE A 65 2.22 -2.14 3.31
N THR A 66 1.04 -2.38 2.76
CA THR A 66 0.21 -3.59 2.97
C THR A 66 -0.09 -4.22 1.61
N ALA A 67 -0.67 -5.42 1.60
CA ALA A 67 -1.10 -6.11 0.39
C ALA A 67 -2.41 -5.53 -0.21
N GLY A 68 -3.11 -4.64 0.51
CA GLY A 68 -4.32 -4.00 0.02
C GLY A 68 -5.12 -3.25 1.09
N GLY A 69 -6.30 -2.75 0.70
CA GLY A 69 -7.20 -1.98 1.58
C GLY A 69 -7.67 -2.78 2.80
N THR A 70 -8.10 -4.03 2.62
CA THR A 70 -8.56 -4.88 3.72
C THR A 70 -7.49 -5.07 4.82
N GLU A 71 -6.24 -5.31 4.43
CA GLU A 71 -5.15 -5.44 5.40
C GLU A 71 -4.83 -4.10 6.08
N ALA A 72 -4.89 -2.99 5.34
CA ALA A 72 -4.64 -1.66 5.91
C ALA A 72 -5.71 -1.27 6.95
N ASP A 73 -7.00 -1.50 6.66
CA ASP A 73 -8.10 -1.23 7.60
C ASP A 73 -7.93 -2.04 8.88
N ASN A 74 -7.68 -3.34 8.75
CA ASN A 74 -7.48 -4.24 9.88
C ASN A 74 -6.24 -3.87 10.68
N LEU A 75 -5.12 -3.52 10.03
CA LEU A 75 -3.91 -3.08 10.70
C LEU A 75 -4.17 -1.83 11.55
N ALA A 76 -4.90 -0.86 11.03
CA ALA A 76 -5.21 0.38 11.75
C ALA A 76 -6.13 0.12 12.96
N ILE A 77 -7.20 -0.64 12.77
CA ILE A 77 -8.23 -0.88 13.80
C ILE A 77 -7.74 -1.87 14.85
N GLU A 78 -7.36 -3.08 14.43
CA GLU A 78 -6.87 -4.11 15.36
C GLU A 78 -5.57 -3.67 16.03
N GLY A 79 -4.69 -2.99 15.30
CA GLY A 79 -3.44 -2.45 15.83
C GLY A 79 -3.69 -1.45 16.96
N ALA A 80 -4.63 -0.51 16.79
CA ALA A 80 -4.98 0.46 17.82
C ALA A 80 -5.59 -0.20 19.07
N VAL A 81 -6.46 -1.21 18.89
CA VAL A 81 -7.09 -1.95 19.99
C VAL A 81 -6.06 -2.81 20.74
N ARG A 82 -5.32 -3.66 20.02
CA ARG A 82 -4.33 -4.57 20.62
C ARG A 82 -3.12 -3.84 21.20
N GLY A 83 -2.78 -2.69 20.63
CA GLY A 83 -1.77 -1.78 21.16
C GLY A 83 -2.20 -1.02 22.42
N GLY A 84 -3.47 -1.13 22.82
CA GLY A 84 -4.02 -0.40 23.98
C GLY A 84 -4.11 1.11 23.77
N CYS A 85 -4.04 1.58 22.51
CA CYS A 85 -4.09 2.99 22.17
C CYS A 85 -5.52 3.56 22.31
N VAL A 86 -6.54 2.70 22.18
CA VAL A 86 -7.95 3.07 22.27
C VAL A 86 -8.74 2.04 23.07
N THR A 87 -9.82 2.50 23.73
CA THR A 87 -10.78 1.65 24.46
C THR A 87 -12.18 1.67 23.85
N ARG A 88 -12.39 2.51 22.83
CA ARG A 88 -13.66 2.66 22.12
C ARG A 88 -13.39 3.06 20.68
N ILE A 89 -14.11 2.43 19.75
CA ILE A 89 -14.15 2.78 18.33
C ILE A 89 -15.53 3.36 18.02
N ILE A 90 -15.56 4.42 17.21
CA ILE A 90 -16.79 5.03 16.68
C ILE A 90 -16.63 5.03 15.16
N HIS A 91 -17.52 4.36 14.45
CA HIS A 91 -17.53 4.28 12.98
C HIS A 91 -18.96 4.43 12.45
N THR A 92 -19.12 4.57 11.13
CA THR A 92 -20.44 4.70 10.51
C THR A 92 -21.05 3.34 10.17
N ILE A 93 -22.36 3.30 9.90
CA ILE A 93 -23.04 2.07 9.45
C ILE A 93 -22.74 1.70 8.00
N SER A 94 -22.06 2.58 7.26
CA SER A 94 -21.83 2.48 5.82
C SER A 94 -20.37 2.24 5.46
N GLU A 95 -19.54 1.88 6.43
CA GLU A 95 -18.15 1.48 6.16
C GLU A 95 -18.09 0.26 5.24
N HIS A 96 -16.96 0.07 4.57
CA HIS A 96 -16.68 -1.15 3.82
C HIS A 96 -16.66 -2.37 4.77
N GLU A 97 -16.98 -3.56 4.26
CA GLU A 97 -17.02 -4.82 5.04
C GLU A 97 -15.70 -5.12 5.76
N ALA A 98 -14.57 -4.60 5.26
CA ALA A 98 -13.26 -4.75 5.87
C ALA A 98 -13.10 -4.05 7.24
N VAL A 99 -14.01 -3.13 7.59
CA VAL A 99 -14.02 -2.35 8.84
C VAL A 99 -14.87 -3.02 9.93
N ALA A 100 -15.53 -4.14 9.62
CA ALA A 100 -16.47 -4.85 10.50
C ALA A 100 -15.80 -5.55 11.70
#